data_AF-A0A8X6FXF6-F1
#
_entry.id   AF-A0A8X6FXF6-F1
#
_cell.length_a   1.000
_cell.length_b   1.000
_cell.length_c   1.000
_cell.angle_alpha   90.00
_cell.angle_beta   90.00
_cell.angle_gamma   90.00
#
_symmetry.space_group_name_H-M   'P 1'
#
loop_
_entity.id
_entity.type
_entity.pdbx_description
1 polymer ?
#
loop_
_entity_poly.entity_id
_entity_poly.type
_entity_poly.pdbx_seq_one_letter_code
_entity_poly.pdbx_strand_id
1 'polypeptide(L)'
;FFLKDLTNMAVAAPLLRANVRTDFKLTYVDTATNASSQRTRYPLFKQPQLPAYNVFDSKYLESGFIDSHCHLDFLLQRQGFKGSYADYQKRHQATFPNSYQGCIAVFCNPFSFNKRYMWEKYLREDKVWAAFGCHPHNAKDYNDDIERSLCAALEHPKVRALGEIGLDYSNRNNCLKEVQFEVFRRQLKIALMKKLPVVIHCRDAHEDGMRIISQVLPKDYTIHLHCFTDTWEWAQKWLNKFPNLFIGITNVVTFPSAKSVHEVAKNIPLDRLLLETDAPYFVPKRSPKGTRWSHPGMAIHVAEQIAALKNIPVKNVLQATRKNTRFVYNAMNTGIFFDYMKSFFLEDLTNMAVAAPLLRANVRTDFKLTYVDTATNASSQRTRYPLFKQPQLPAYNVFDSKYLESGFIDSHCHLDFLLQRQGFKGSYADYQKRHQATFPNSYQGCIAVFCNPFSFNKVCCL
;
A
#
# COMPACT_ATOMS: atom_id res chain seq x y z
N PHE A 1 -31.56 34.99 -1.08
CA PHE A 1 -32.48 34.27 -0.18
C PHE A 1 -31.62 33.46 0.79
N PHE A 2 -31.08 34.13 1.81
CA PHE A 2 -31.62 34.25 3.18
C PHE A 2 -31.04 33.13 4.06
N LEU A 3 -30.02 33.39 4.89
CA LEU A 3 -30.09 33.93 6.26
C LEU A 3 -31.08 33.18 7.16
N LYS A 4 -30.52 32.46 8.15
CA LYS A 4 -30.91 32.33 9.57
C LYS A 4 -30.12 31.12 10.15
N ASP A 5 -29.34 31.19 11.20
CA ASP A 5 -29.32 32.13 12.32
C ASP A 5 -27.89 32.38 12.83
N LEU A 6 -27.55 33.67 12.84
CA LEU A 6 -26.56 34.30 13.72
C LEU A 6 -27.36 35.03 14.80
N THR A 7 -27.29 34.54 16.02
CA THR A 7 -27.50 35.28 17.29
C THR A 7 -26.65 34.50 18.30
N ASN A 8 -25.59 35.01 18.92
CA ASN A 8 -25.21 36.37 19.24
C ASN A 8 -23.68 36.52 19.25
N MET A 9 -23.17 37.58 18.62
CA MET A 9 -21.87 38.19 18.94
C MET A 9 -22.10 39.35 19.90
N ALA A 10 -21.30 39.41 20.97
CA ALA A 10 -20.75 40.59 21.66
C ALA A 10 -20.20 40.04 23.00
N VAL A 11 -18.95 40.23 23.41
CA VAL A 11 -18.22 41.49 23.58
C VAL A 11 -16.69 41.21 23.55
N ALA A 12 -15.95 42.22 23.11
CA ALA A 12 -14.49 42.31 22.97
C ALA A 12 -13.65 42.16 24.27
N ALA A 13 -12.36 41.85 24.08
CA ALA A 13 -11.25 41.68 25.05
C ALA A 13 -10.83 43.01 25.77
N PRO A 14 -9.78 43.11 26.65
CA PRO A 14 -8.83 42.11 27.22
C PRO A 14 -8.51 42.25 28.76
N LEU A 15 -7.62 41.37 29.25
CA LEU A 15 -6.79 41.42 30.49
C LEU A 15 -7.41 41.11 31.88
N LEU A 16 -7.04 39.97 32.47
CA LEU A 16 -6.18 39.89 33.69
C LEU A 16 -5.87 38.43 34.08
N ARG A 17 -4.63 38.21 34.53
CA ARG A 17 -4.03 36.93 34.95
C ARG A 17 -4.73 36.33 36.17
N ALA A 18 -5.01 35.02 36.13
CA ALA A 18 -4.97 34.17 37.32
C ALA A 18 -4.66 32.72 36.90
N ASN A 19 -3.48 32.23 37.30
CA ASN A 19 -3.12 30.83 37.25
C ASN A 19 -4.03 30.03 38.19
N VAL A 20 -4.76 29.03 37.67
CA VAL A 20 -5.34 27.98 38.51
C VAL A 20 -4.92 26.63 37.94
N ARG A 21 -3.92 26.03 38.60
CA ARG A 21 -3.62 24.59 38.54
C ARG A 21 -4.58 23.87 39.48
N THR A 22 -5.25 22.83 39.01
CA THR A 22 -5.92 21.85 39.86
C THR A 22 -5.05 20.60 39.95
N ASP A 23 -4.31 20.48 41.06
CA ASP A 23 -3.60 19.26 41.47
C ASP A 23 -4.53 18.40 42.34
N PHE A 24 -4.88 17.19 41.90
CA PHE A 24 -5.47 16.18 42.79
C PHE A 24 -4.35 15.41 43.49
N LYS A 25 -4.13 15.72 44.79
CA LYS A 25 -3.37 14.88 45.73
C LYS A 25 -4.33 13.93 46.44
N LEU A 26 -4.14 12.63 46.27
CA LEU A 26 -4.73 11.60 47.13
C LEU A 26 -3.81 11.36 48.32
N THR A 27 -4.24 11.80 49.50
CA THR A 27 -3.59 11.56 50.79
C THR A 27 -4.04 10.20 51.31
N TYR A 28 -3.08 9.30 51.56
CA TYR A 28 -3.33 8.04 52.27
C TYR A 28 -3.47 8.35 53.77
N VAL A 29 -4.58 7.95 54.38
CA VAL A 29 -4.77 7.98 55.84
C VAL A 29 -4.72 6.54 56.33
N ASP A 30 -3.73 6.24 57.17
CA ASP A 30 -3.53 4.94 57.80
C ASP A 30 -4.33 4.92 59.11
N THR A 31 -5.38 4.08 59.18
CA THR A 31 -6.04 3.75 60.44
C THR A 31 -6.09 2.24 60.57
N ALA A 32 -5.14 1.71 61.33
CA ALA A 32 -5.17 0.35 61.84
C ALA A 32 -6.31 0.21 62.85
N THR A 33 -7.30 -0.64 62.53
CA THR A 33 -8.18 -1.25 63.53
C THR A 33 -8.28 -2.75 63.26
N ASN A 34 -7.87 -3.52 64.27
CA ASN A 34 -7.97 -4.98 64.31
C ASN A 34 -9.45 -5.40 64.33
N ALA A 35 -9.90 -6.09 63.29
CA ALA A 35 -11.12 -6.91 63.34
C ALA A 35 -10.96 -8.14 62.44
N SER A 36 -10.95 -9.31 63.07
CA SER A 36 -10.96 -10.62 62.43
C SER A 36 -12.21 -10.78 61.57
N SER A 37 -12.05 -10.85 60.25
CA SER A 37 -13.12 -11.27 59.34
C SER A 37 -12.60 -12.35 58.39
N GLN A 38 -13.32 -13.47 58.40
CA GLN A 38 -13.09 -14.61 57.53
C GLN A 38 -13.08 -14.16 56.07
N ARG A 39 -11.94 -14.34 55.38
CA ARG A 39 -11.85 -14.09 53.93
C ARG A 39 -12.60 -15.17 53.18
N THR A 40 -13.86 -14.90 52.86
CA THR A 40 -14.57 -15.63 51.81
C THR A 40 -13.82 -15.38 50.50
N ARG A 41 -13.11 -16.39 49.99
CA ARG A 41 -12.45 -16.32 48.67
C ARG A 41 -13.53 -16.22 47.61
N TYR A 42 -13.73 -15.04 47.04
CA TYR A 42 -14.46 -14.90 45.79
C TYR A 42 -13.78 -15.81 44.75
N PRO A 43 -14.53 -16.65 44.02
CA PRO A 43 -13.94 -17.44 42.95
C PRO A 43 -13.31 -16.48 41.95
N LEU A 44 -11.98 -16.61 41.75
CA LEU A 44 -11.27 -15.99 40.64
C LEU A 44 -12.08 -16.31 39.38
N PHE A 45 -12.67 -15.29 38.75
CA PHE A 45 -13.28 -15.43 37.43
C PHE A 45 -12.27 -16.16 36.54
N LYS A 46 -12.53 -17.44 36.23
CA LYS A 46 -11.70 -18.20 35.30
C LYS A 46 -11.73 -17.43 34.00
N GLN A 47 -10.60 -16.87 33.59
CA GLN A 47 -10.51 -16.26 32.27
C GLN A 47 -10.97 -17.30 31.24
N PRO A 48 -11.81 -16.91 30.26
CA PRO A 48 -12.24 -17.82 29.22
C PRO A 48 -11.00 -18.44 28.59
N GLN A 49 -10.89 -19.75 28.68
CA GLN A 49 -9.75 -20.49 28.14
C GLN A 49 -9.93 -20.60 26.64
N LEU A 50 -8.94 -20.12 25.88
CA LEU A 50 -8.89 -20.35 24.44
C LEU A 50 -8.82 -21.86 24.17
N PRO A 51 -9.44 -22.34 23.07
CA PRO A 51 -9.24 -23.71 22.60
C PRO A 51 -7.74 -24.07 22.53
N ALA A 52 -7.39 -25.28 22.95
CA ALA A 52 -6.01 -25.74 22.87
C ALA A 52 -5.56 -25.98 21.42
N TYR A 53 -4.28 -25.76 21.15
CA TYR A 53 -3.69 -25.92 19.81
C TYR A 53 -2.22 -26.39 19.87
N ASN A 54 -1.70 -27.04 18.83
CA ASN A 54 -0.35 -27.62 18.83
C ASN A 54 0.37 -27.43 17.49
N VAL A 55 1.43 -26.63 17.46
CA VAL A 55 2.19 -26.29 16.25
C VAL A 55 3.21 -27.35 15.81
N PHE A 56 3.38 -28.45 16.54
CA PHE A 56 4.40 -29.49 16.28
C PHE A 56 3.85 -30.83 15.75
N ASP A 57 2.58 -30.86 15.37
CA ASP A 57 1.94 -32.02 14.73
C ASP A 57 2.47 -32.24 13.29
N SER A 58 2.70 -33.48 12.88
CA SER A 58 3.25 -33.83 11.57
C SER A 58 2.30 -33.51 10.40
N LYS A 59 1.02 -33.25 10.68
CA LYS A 59 -0.03 -32.95 9.68
C LYS A 59 0.16 -31.64 8.88
N TYR A 60 1.15 -30.79 9.23
CA TYR A 60 1.35 -29.47 8.59
C TYR A 60 2.18 -29.49 7.31
N LEU A 61 2.86 -30.60 7.02
CA LEU A 61 3.90 -30.68 5.97
C LEU A 61 3.36 -30.45 4.55
N GLU A 62 2.13 -30.86 4.25
CA GLU A 62 1.63 -30.84 2.85
C GLU A 62 1.08 -29.48 2.39
N SER A 63 0.51 -28.68 3.29
CA SER A 63 -0.25 -27.48 2.88
C SER A 63 0.57 -26.20 2.91
N GLY A 64 1.43 -26.05 3.93
CA GLY A 64 2.31 -24.90 4.14
C GLY A 64 1.64 -23.54 4.32
N PHE A 65 2.41 -22.52 4.70
CA PHE A 65 1.93 -21.15 4.86
C PHE A 65 3.00 -20.11 4.48
N ILE A 66 2.53 -18.90 4.21
CA ILE A 66 3.34 -17.71 3.97
C ILE A 66 2.93 -16.68 5.01
N ASP A 67 3.91 -16.10 5.70
CA ASP A 67 3.66 -14.95 6.57
C ASP A 67 3.43 -13.70 5.71
N SER A 68 2.21 -13.17 5.69
CA SER A 68 1.85 -12.03 4.83
C SER A 68 2.41 -10.70 5.32
N HIS A 69 2.96 -10.61 6.53
CA HIS A 69 3.50 -9.35 7.03
C HIS A 69 4.51 -9.54 8.16
N CYS A 70 5.76 -9.14 7.91
CA CYS A 70 6.80 -9.07 8.92
C CYS A 70 7.80 -7.95 8.63
N HIS A 71 8.36 -7.35 9.67
CA HIS A 71 9.47 -6.39 9.61
C HIS A 71 10.79 -7.11 9.84
N LEU A 72 11.27 -7.82 8.81
CA LEU A 72 12.48 -8.64 8.90
C LEU A 72 13.73 -7.79 9.20
N ASP A 73 13.77 -6.57 8.70
CA ASP A 73 14.81 -5.59 9.00
C ASP A 73 14.85 -5.24 10.49
N PHE A 74 13.70 -4.91 11.08
CA PHE A 74 13.60 -4.59 12.51
C PHE A 74 13.90 -5.81 13.38
N LEU A 75 13.42 -6.99 12.98
CA LEU A 75 13.68 -8.25 13.68
C LEU A 75 15.18 -8.52 13.81
N LEU A 76 15.90 -8.52 12.68
CA LEU A 76 17.31 -8.85 12.66
C LEU A 76 18.16 -7.73 13.29
N GLN A 77 17.78 -6.46 13.09
CA GLN A 77 18.44 -5.33 13.74
C GLN A 77 18.31 -5.36 15.26
N ARG A 78 17.09 -5.57 15.80
CA ARG A 78 16.86 -5.64 17.26
C ARG A 78 17.57 -6.79 17.94
N GLN A 79 17.85 -7.86 17.20
CA GLN A 79 18.62 -8.99 17.70
C GLN A 79 20.14 -8.84 17.51
N GLY A 80 20.59 -7.78 16.84
CA GLY A 80 22.00 -7.61 16.46
C GLY A 80 22.50 -8.76 15.58
N PHE A 81 21.60 -9.42 14.84
CA PHE A 81 21.94 -10.60 14.04
C PHE A 81 22.59 -10.17 12.71
N LYS A 82 23.80 -10.68 12.45
CA LYS A 82 24.61 -10.30 11.28
C LYS A 82 24.63 -11.33 10.15
N GLY A 83 24.08 -12.52 10.36
CA GLY A 83 24.03 -13.60 9.37
C GLY A 83 22.94 -13.42 8.32
N SER A 84 22.86 -14.36 7.39
CA SER A 84 21.78 -14.45 6.39
C SER A 84 20.44 -14.82 7.03
N TYR A 85 19.33 -14.59 6.33
CA TYR A 85 18.03 -15.07 6.81
C TYR A 85 17.98 -16.60 6.89
N ALA A 86 18.67 -17.30 5.98
CA ALA A 86 18.84 -18.75 6.07
C ALA A 86 19.56 -19.18 7.37
N ASP A 87 20.62 -18.48 7.78
CA ASP A 87 21.31 -18.72 9.05
C ASP A 87 20.38 -18.47 10.25
N TYR A 88 19.53 -17.45 10.14
CA TYR A 88 18.51 -17.14 11.14
C TYR A 88 17.52 -18.32 11.27
N GLN A 89 16.99 -18.82 10.16
CA GLN A 89 16.08 -19.97 10.17
C GLN A 89 16.76 -21.22 10.76
N LYS A 90 18.02 -21.48 10.42
CA LYS A 90 18.79 -22.60 10.99
C LYS A 90 18.96 -22.47 12.50
N ARG A 91 19.30 -21.26 12.99
CA ARG A 91 19.40 -20.98 14.43
C ARG A 91 18.07 -21.16 15.16
N HIS A 92 16.95 -20.91 14.48
CA HIS A 92 15.59 -20.99 15.01
C HIS A 92 14.82 -22.23 14.49
N GLN A 93 15.52 -23.28 14.06
CA GLN A 93 14.92 -24.49 13.47
C GLN A 93 13.81 -25.10 14.34
N ALA A 94 13.98 -25.08 15.66
CA ALA A 94 13.01 -25.65 16.59
C ALA A 94 11.65 -24.93 16.59
N THR A 95 11.58 -23.68 16.12
CA THR A 95 10.36 -22.87 16.06
C THR A 95 9.98 -22.48 14.63
N PHE A 96 10.79 -22.84 13.63
CA PHE A 96 10.47 -22.74 12.21
C PHE A 96 9.94 -24.09 11.71
N PRO A 97 8.62 -24.22 11.49
CA PRO A 97 8.06 -25.46 10.98
C PRO A 97 8.45 -25.66 9.51
N ASN A 98 8.61 -26.92 9.10
CA ASN A 98 8.86 -27.31 7.71
C ASN A 98 7.75 -26.85 6.74
N SER A 99 6.56 -26.53 7.26
CA SER A 99 5.44 -25.97 6.53
C SER A 99 5.62 -24.49 6.16
N TYR A 100 6.64 -23.80 6.69
CA TYR A 100 6.95 -22.42 6.34
C TYR A 100 7.46 -22.29 4.89
N GLN A 101 6.81 -21.43 4.10
CA GLN A 101 7.11 -21.25 2.68
C GLN A 101 7.58 -19.86 2.28
N GLY A 102 7.75 -18.96 3.26
CA GLY A 102 8.27 -17.61 3.02
C GLY A 102 7.47 -16.53 3.71
N CYS A 103 7.86 -15.28 3.44
CA CYS A 103 7.21 -14.11 3.99
C CYS A 103 7.21 -12.91 3.04
N ILE A 104 6.33 -11.96 3.34
CA ILE A 104 6.40 -10.59 2.83
C ILE A 104 7.09 -9.73 3.89
N ALA A 105 8.32 -9.30 3.59
CA ALA A 105 9.07 -8.34 4.37
C ALA A 105 8.58 -6.91 4.07
N VAL A 106 8.16 -6.18 5.09
CA VAL A 106 7.55 -4.86 4.96
C VAL A 106 8.54 -3.79 5.39
N PHE A 107 9.00 -3.01 4.42
CA PHE A 107 9.93 -1.90 4.61
C PHE A 107 9.13 -0.61 4.71
N CYS A 108 8.86 -0.19 5.94
CA CYS A 108 7.92 0.90 6.21
C CYS A 108 8.60 2.24 6.59
N ASN A 109 9.93 2.25 6.71
CA ASN A 109 10.72 3.41 7.12
C ASN A 109 11.24 4.18 5.89
N PRO A 110 10.79 5.42 5.64
CA PRO A 110 11.17 6.19 4.45
C PRO A 110 12.67 6.44 4.32
N PHE A 111 13.39 6.60 5.43
CA PHE A 111 14.84 6.83 5.43
C PHE A 111 15.67 5.65 4.91
N SER A 112 15.05 4.49 4.70
CA SER A 112 15.70 3.30 4.15
C SER A 112 15.61 3.21 2.63
N PHE A 113 14.65 3.89 1.98
CA PHE A 113 14.33 3.66 0.57
C PHE A 113 15.50 3.98 -0.36
N ASN A 114 16.17 5.12 -0.13
CA ASN A 114 17.34 5.53 -0.90
C ASN A 114 18.62 4.76 -0.54
N LYS A 115 18.60 3.94 0.52
CA LYS A 115 19.74 3.15 0.99
C LYS A 115 19.55 1.69 0.64
N ARG A 116 19.68 1.36 -0.65
CA ARG A 116 19.48 0.00 -1.20
C ARG A 116 20.17 -1.11 -0.39
N TYR A 117 21.39 -0.87 0.10
CA TYR A 117 22.14 -1.82 0.92
C TYR A 117 21.46 -2.20 2.24
N MET A 118 20.54 -1.37 2.76
CA MET A 118 19.82 -1.66 4.00
C MET A 118 18.75 -2.74 3.83
N TRP A 119 18.08 -2.78 2.67
CA TRP A 119 16.95 -3.68 2.44
C TRP A 119 17.23 -4.77 1.38
N GLU A 120 18.08 -4.52 0.39
CA GLU A 120 18.29 -5.44 -0.73
C GLU A 120 18.84 -6.79 -0.28
N LYS A 121 19.68 -6.81 0.75
CA LYS A 121 20.22 -8.05 1.32
C LYS A 121 19.12 -9.06 1.69
N TYR A 122 17.97 -8.59 2.19
CA TYR A 122 16.83 -9.46 2.53
C TYR A 122 16.14 -10.00 1.27
N LEU A 123 16.14 -9.23 0.17
CA LEU A 123 15.57 -9.65 -1.10
C LEU A 123 16.51 -10.54 -1.91
N ARG A 124 17.74 -10.77 -1.47
CA ARG A 124 18.59 -11.82 -2.04
C ARG A 124 18.23 -13.20 -1.50
N GLU A 125 17.62 -13.26 -0.32
CA GLU A 125 17.21 -14.50 0.33
C GLU A 125 16.05 -15.17 -0.41
N ASP A 126 16.05 -16.50 -0.40
CA ASP A 126 14.96 -17.27 -0.99
C ASP A 126 13.68 -17.12 -0.17
N LYS A 127 12.54 -17.12 -0.86
CA LYS A 127 11.20 -17.05 -0.25
C LYS A 127 10.95 -15.79 0.61
N VAL A 128 11.71 -14.73 0.37
CA VAL A 128 11.46 -13.39 0.90
C VAL A 128 11.01 -12.48 -0.24
N TRP A 129 9.79 -11.96 -0.13
CA TRP A 129 9.24 -10.92 -1.00
C TRP A 129 9.06 -9.63 -0.21
N ALA A 130 8.75 -8.53 -0.88
CA ALA A 130 8.69 -7.23 -0.23
C ALA A 130 7.39 -6.46 -0.47
N ALA A 131 7.06 -5.63 0.52
CA ALA A 131 6.26 -4.43 0.35
C ALA A 131 7.07 -3.20 0.80
N PHE A 132 6.89 -2.08 0.12
CA PHE A 132 7.49 -0.78 0.51
C PHE A 132 6.40 0.28 0.61
N GLY A 133 6.44 1.09 1.65
CA GLY A 133 5.49 2.19 1.89
C GLY A 133 5.89 3.02 3.10
N CYS A 134 5.45 4.25 3.19
CA CYS A 134 5.69 5.12 4.34
C CYS A 134 4.56 4.96 5.35
N HIS A 135 4.89 4.39 6.52
CA HIS A 135 3.96 4.19 7.63
C HIS A 135 3.42 5.54 8.17
N PRO A 136 2.17 5.63 8.66
CA PRO A 136 1.60 6.88 9.19
C PRO A 136 2.41 7.57 10.28
N HIS A 137 3.22 6.84 11.05
CA HIS A 137 4.13 7.44 12.06
C HIS A 137 5.26 8.26 11.43
N ASN A 138 5.60 7.95 10.18
CA ASN A 138 6.65 8.60 9.40
C ASN A 138 6.11 9.54 8.32
N ALA A 139 4.78 9.76 8.25
CA ALA A 139 4.18 10.58 7.21
C ALA A 139 4.73 12.02 7.20
N LYS A 140 5.09 12.58 8.37
CA LYS A 140 5.75 13.90 8.47
C LYS A 140 7.11 13.99 7.76
N ASP A 141 7.77 12.86 7.54
CA ASP A 141 9.09 12.77 6.91
C ASP A 141 8.96 12.51 5.38
N TYR A 142 7.73 12.35 4.88
CA TYR A 142 7.45 12.07 3.48
C TYR A 142 7.52 13.34 2.63
N ASN A 143 8.30 13.29 1.56
CA ASN A 143 8.48 14.37 0.60
C ASN A 143 8.78 13.78 -0.79
N ASP A 144 8.97 14.64 -1.79
CA ASP A 144 9.16 14.21 -3.18
C ASP A 144 10.42 13.35 -3.38
N ASP A 145 11.48 13.56 -2.59
CA ASP A 145 12.71 12.77 -2.67
C ASP A 145 12.49 11.35 -2.14
N ILE A 146 11.76 11.24 -1.02
CA ILE A 146 11.33 9.96 -0.44
C ILE A 146 10.38 9.24 -1.39
N GLU A 147 9.43 9.95 -2.01
CA GLU A 147 8.51 9.39 -2.99
C GLU A 147 9.23 8.84 -4.22
N ARG A 148 10.20 9.58 -4.77
CA ARG A 148 11.04 9.08 -5.88
C ARG A 148 11.83 7.84 -5.48
N SER A 149 12.38 7.82 -4.27
CA SER A 149 13.12 6.68 -3.74
C SER A 149 12.22 5.46 -3.52
N LEU A 150 11.00 5.67 -3.03
CA LEU A 150 9.97 4.64 -2.91
C LEU A 150 9.65 4.05 -4.28
N CYS A 151 9.33 4.89 -5.27
CA CYS A 151 9.03 4.48 -6.64
C CYS A 151 10.16 3.64 -7.25
N ALA A 152 11.43 4.01 -7.01
CA ALA A 152 12.58 3.23 -7.46
C ALA A 152 12.70 1.87 -6.75
N ALA A 153 12.42 1.81 -5.44
CA ALA A 153 12.42 0.54 -4.70
C ALA A 153 11.30 -0.40 -5.19
N LEU A 154 10.13 0.14 -5.55
CA LEU A 154 8.99 -0.65 -6.05
C LEU A 154 9.25 -1.38 -7.37
N GLU A 155 10.27 -0.99 -8.14
CA GLU A 155 10.67 -1.66 -9.38
C GLU A 155 11.41 -3.00 -9.14
N HIS A 156 11.79 -3.30 -7.90
CA HIS A 156 12.53 -4.52 -7.61
C HIS A 156 11.65 -5.77 -7.83
N PRO A 157 12.11 -6.83 -8.53
CA PRO A 157 11.27 -7.96 -8.97
C PRO A 157 10.64 -8.81 -7.85
N LYS A 158 11.18 -8.71 -6.63
CA LYS A 158 10.61 -9.34 -5.42
C LYS A 158 9.61 -8.46 -4.68
N VAL A 159 9.37 -7.22 -5.12
CA VAL A 159 8.31 -6.37 -4.56
C VAL A 159 6.97 -6.83 -5.12
N ARG A 160 6.01 -7.03 -4.22
CA ARG A 160 4.68 -7.58 -4.52
C ARG A 160 3.52 -6.68 -4.08
N ALA A 161 3.80 -5.61 -3.32
CA ALA A 161 2.79 -4.68 -2.85
C ALA A 161 3.41 -3.32 -2.51
N LEU A 162 2.56 -2.30 -2.43
CA LEU A 162 2.89 -1.00 -1.83
C LEU A 162 2.30 -0.95 -0.42
N GLY A 163 3.16 -0.76 0.58
CA GLY A 163 2.78 -0.77 1.97
C GLY A 163 3.98 -1.06 2.87
N GLU A 164 3.92 -0.72 4.15
CA GLU A 164 2.74 -0.34 4.90
C GLU A 164 2.40 1.15 4.80
N ILE A 165 1.14 1.45 4.50
CA ILE A 165 0.58 2.81 4.40
C ILE A 165 -0.75 2.87 5.14
N GLY A 166 -1.24 4.06 5.48
CA GLY A 166 -2.58 4.20 6.05
C GLY A 166 -2.63 5.24 7.15
N LEU A 167 -3.42 4.96 8.19
CA LEU A 167 -3.77 5.91 9.24
C LEU A 167 -3.64 5.29 10.64
N ASP A 168 -3.10 6.05 11.57
CA ASP A 168 -2.98 5.65 12.97
C ASP A 168 -3.29 6.85 13.88
N TYR A 169 -4.43 6.77 14.58
CA TYR A 169 -4.86 7.79 15.56
C TYR A 169 -4.54 7.41 17.01
N SER A 170 -3.77 6.34 17.22
CA SER A 170 -3.35 5.99 18.57
C SER A 170 -2.44 7.08 19.15
N ASN A 171 -2.44 7.17 20.48
CA ASN A 171 -1.60 8.10 21.24
C ASN A 171 -0.08 7.93 21.03
N ARG A 172 0.36 6.89 20.31
CA ARG A 172 1.75 6.64 19.96
C ARG A 172 2.17 7.36 18.68
N ASN A 173 1.21 7.80 17.87
CA ASN A 173 1.48 8.53 16.65
C ASN A 173 1.41 10.04 16.89
N ASN A 174 2.52 10.73 16.70
CA ASN A 174 2.61 12.18 16.85
C ASN A 174 2.45 12.93 15.52
N CYS A 175 2.16 12.23 14.41
CA CYS A 175 1.92 12.86 13.12
C CYS A 175 0.49 13.40 13.02
N LEU A 176 0.34 14.65 12.58
CA LEU A 176 -0.97 15.29 12.37
C LEU A 176 -1.82 14.49 11.38
N LYS A 177 -3.13 14.42 11.63
CA LYS A 177 -4.05 13.61 10.82
C LYS A 177 -4.07 14.06 9.35
N GLU A 178 -4.02 15.36 9.13
CA GLU A 178 -4.03 16.00 7.81
C GLU A 178 -2.80 15.58 6.98
N VAL A 179 -1.64 15.49 7.62
CA VAL A 179 -0.39 15.02 7.00
C VAL A 179 -0.49 13.52 6.68
N GLN A 180 -1.04 12.71 7.60
CA GLN A 180 -1.30 11.30 7.31
C GLN A 180 -2.23 11.13 6.11
N PHE A 181 -3.28 11.95 6.00
CA PHE A 181 -4.22 11.90 4.87
C PHE A 181 -3.57 12.22 3.53
N GLU A 182 -2.74 13.27 3.49
CA GLU A 182 -2.02 13.66 2.27
C GLU A 182 -1.10 12.53 1.80
N VAL A 183 -0.24 12.05 2.70
CA VAL A 183 0.75 11.01 2.41
C VAL A 183 0.07 9.69 2.05
N PHE A 184 -1.04 9.36 2.72
CA PHE A 184 -1.80 8.17 2.39
C PHE A 184 -2.38 8.26 0.96
N ARG A 185 -2.98 9.41 0.57
CA ARG A 185 -3.48 9.62 -0.79
C ARG A 185 -2.39 9.53 -1.84
N ARG A 186 -1.24 10.18 -1.61
CA ARG A 186 -0.10 10.14 -2.55
C ARG A 186 0.34 8.71 -2.83
N GLN A 187 0.49 7.91 -1.77
CA GLN A 187 0.90 6.52 -1.91
C GLN A 187 -0.17 5.62 -2.56
N LEU A 188 -1.46 5.86 -2.31
CA LEU A 188 -2.54 5.17 -3.01
C LEU A 188 -2.53 5.47 -4.52
N LYS A 189 -2.25 6.72 -4.92
CA LYS A 189 -2.10 7.08 -6.34
C LYS A 189 -0.92 6.31 -6.97
N ILE A 190 0.21 6.18 -6.28
CA ILE A 190 1.35 5.37 -6.75
C ILE A 190 0.96 3.90 -6.91
N ALA A 191 0.25 3.34 -5.93
CA ALA A 191 -0.23 1.96 -6.00
C ALA A 191 -1.08 1.75 -7.25
N LEU A 192 -2.04 2.65 -7.49
CA LEU A 192 -2.91 2.63 -8.68
C LEU A 192 -2.10 2.68 -9.99
N MET A 193 -1.14 3.60 -10.09
CA MET A 193 -0.27 3.73 -11.27
C MET A 193 0.57 2.46 -11.51
N LYS A 194 1.11 1.86 -10.46
CA LYS A 194 1.93 0.63 -10.54
C LYS A 194 1.12 -0.66 -10.51
N LYS A 195 -0.21 -0.57 -10.34
CA LYS A 195 -1.14 -1.72 -10.23
C LYS A 195 -0.78 -2.68 -9.10
N LEU A 196 -0.07 -2.19 -8.09
CA LEU A 196 0.37 -3.00 -6.96
C LEU A 196 -0.74 -3.09 -5.90
N PRO A 197 -0.99 -4.28 -5.32
CA PRO A 197 -1.80 -4.41 -4.11
C PRO A 197 -1.32 -3.46 -3.00
N VAL A 198 -2.22 -3.04 -2.13
CA VAL A 198 -1.87 -2.18 -0.99
C VAL A 198 -1.89 -2.92 0.33
N VAL A 199 -0.89 -2.70 1.18
CA VAL A 199 -0.89 -3.14 2.58
C VAL A 199 -1.22 -1.96 3.48
N ILE A 200 -2.38 -2.02 4.12
CA ILE A 200 -3.02 -0.93 4.85
C ILE A 200 -2.90 -1.16 6.35
N HIS A 201 -2.28 -0.21 7.03
CA HIS A 201 -2.40 -0.01 8.47
C HIS A 201 -3.58 0.88 8.78
N CYS A 202 -4.45 0.45 9.69
CA CYS A 202 -5.57 1.27 10.12
C CYS A 202 -5.81 1.04 11.60
N ARG A 203 -5.60 2.09 12.41
CA ARG A 203 -5.82 2.04 13.86
C ARG A 203 -6.63 3.24 14.32
N ASP A 204 -7.77 2.96 14.96
CA ASP A 204 -8.72 3.97 15.44
C ASP A 204 -9.19 4.95 14.33
N ALA A 205 -9.06 4.57 13.06
CA ALA A 205 -9.18 5.46 11.90
C ALA A 205 -9.96 4.85 10.72
N HIS A 206 -10.83 3.87 10.99
CA HIS A 206 -11.50 3.08 9.93
C HIS A 206 -12.36 3.91 8.99
N GLU A 207 -13.15 4.85 9.51
CA GLU A 207 -14.04 5.67 8.69
C GLU A 207 -13.27 6.50 7.66
N ASP A 208 -12.23 7.21 8.12
CA ASP A 208 -11.35 7.99 7.26
C ASP A 208 -10.55 7.11 6.30
N GLY A 209 -10.06 5.96 6.76
CA GLY A 209 -9.33 5.00 5.93
C GLY A 209 -10.18 4.50 4.77
N MET A 210 -11.40 4.03 5.05
CA MET A 210 -12.36 3.58 4.04
C MET A 210 -12.75 4.69 3.08
N ARG A 211 -12.96 5.91 3.60
CA ARG A 211 -13.30 7.09 2.79
C ARG A 211 -12.18 7.45 1.83
N ILE A 212 -10.94 7.58 2.31
CA ILE A 212 -9.78 7.95 1.48
C ILE A 212 -9.50 6.89 0.43
N ILE A 213 -9.53 5.59 0.78
CA ILE A 213 -9.35 4.51 -0.19
C ILE A 213 -10.41 4.61 -1.29
N SER A 214 -11.68 4.85 -0.94
CA SER A 214 -12.76 4.94 -1.92
C SER A 214 -12.69 6.15 -2.84
N GLN A 215 -11.97 7.20 -2.44
CA GLN A 215 -11.74 8.38 -3.28
C GLN A 215 -10.67 8.11 -4.35
N VAL A 216 -9.69 7.25 -4.04
CA VAL A 216 -8.48 7.08 -4.87
C VAL A 216 -8.47 5.77 -5.64
N LEU A 217 -8.96 4.68 -5.05
CA LEU A 217 -8.86 3.34 -5.62
C LEU A 217 -10.24 2.84 -6.08
N PRO A 218 -10.29 2.07 -7.18
CA PRO A 218 -11.47 1.29 -7.56
C PRO A 218 -11.95 0.39 -6.42
N LYS A 219 -13.26 0.12 -6.39
CA LYS A 219 -13.89 -0.67 -5.32
C LYS A 219 -13.31 -2.09 -5.21
N ASP A 220 -12.94 -2.68 -6.33
CA ASP A 220 -12.36 -4.02 -6.46
C ASP A 220 -10.83 -4.04 -6.37
N TYR A 221 -10.18 -2.96 -5.93
CA TYR A 221 -8.75 -2.96 -5.72
C TYR A 221 -8.32 -3.99 -4.67
N THR A 222 -7.20 -4.68 -4.91
CA THR A 222 -6.68 -5.67 -3.97
C THR A 222 -6.06 -4.99 -2.75
N ILE A 223 -6.65 -5.22 -1.57
CA ILE A 223 -6.26 -4.57 -0.31
C ILE A 223 -5.93 -5.65 0.71
N HIS A 224 -4.78 -5.55 1.38
CA HIS A 224 -4.48 -6.27 2.61
C HIS A 224 -4.63 -5.29 3.78
N LEU A 225 -5.67 -5.45 4.60
CA LEU A 225 -5.85 -4.74 5.86
C LEU A 225 -5.07 -5.48 6.95
N HIS A 226 -3.87 -4.98 7.24
CA HIS A 226 -2.90 -5.60 8.13
C HIS A 226 -3.28 -5.43 9.61
N CYS A 227 -2.91 -6.41 10.44
CA CYS A 227 -2.96 -6.43 11.90
C CYS A 227 -4.31 -5.98 12.46
N PHE A 228 -5.37 -6.64 12.02
CA PHE A 228 -6.71 -6.25 12.42
C PHE A 228 -6.98 -6.61 13.89
N THR A 229 -7.13 -5.59 14.72
CA THR A 229 -7.37 -5.72 16.16
C THR A 229 -8.72 -5.19 16.64
N ASP A 230 -9.50 -4.61 15.73
CA ASP A 230 -10.79 -3.98 16.02
C ASP A 230 -11.95 -4.98 16.05
N THR A 231 -13.18 -4.47 16.11
CA THR A 231 -14.38 -5.29 16.28
C THR A 231 -14.84 -5.97 15.00
N TRP A 232 -15.67 -7.00 15.14
CA TRP A 232 -16.25 -7.70 13.99
C TRP A 232 -17.13 -6.79 13.13
N GLU A 233 -17.82 -5.81 13.73
CA GLU A 233 -18.63 -4.83 12.98
C GLU A 233 -17.76 -4.01 12.02
N TRP A 234 -16.56 -3.63 12.44
CA TRP A 234 -15.61 -2.95 11.55
C TRP A 234 -15.11 -3.87 10.45
N ALA A 235 -14.75 -5.12 10.79
CA ALA A 235 -14.33 -6.10 9.79
C ALA A 235 -15.43 -6.31 8.72
N GLN A 236 -16.69 -6.43 9.12
CA GLN A 236 -17.83 -6.54 8.20
C GLN A 236 -17.96 -5.31 7.29
N LYS A 237 -17.85 -4.09 7.84
CA LYS A 237 -17.90 -2.86 7.05
C LYS A 237 -16.81 -2.84 5.98
N TRP A 238 -15.59 -3.23 6.31
CA TRP A 238 -14.48 -3.33 5.36
C TRP A 238 -14.74 -4.38 4.27
N LEU A 239 -15.13 -5.60 4.66
CA LEU A 239 -15.39 -6.71 3.73
C LEU A 239 -16.56 -6.42 2.77
N ASN A 240 -17.62 -5.75 3.25
CA ASN A 240 -18.78 -5.37 2.46
C ASN A 240 -18.46 -4.25 1.47
N LYS A 241 -17.58 -3.31 1.86
CA LYS A 241 -17.23 -2.17 1.03
C LYS A 241 -16.24 -2.53 -0.08
N PHE A 242 -15.27 -3.40 0.21
CA PHE A 242 -14.19 -3.76 -0.70
C PHE A 242 -14.19 -5.27 -0.99
N PRO A 243 -14.65 -5.72 -2.17
CA PRO A 243 -14.74 -7.15 -2.51
C PRO A 243 -13.39 -7.89 -2.47
N ASN A 244 -12.29 -7.21 -2.81
CA ASN A 244 -10.94 -7.79 -2.86
C ASN A 244 -10.07 -7.40 -1.66
N LEU A 245 -10.69 -7.11 -0.51
CA LEU A 245 -10.00 -6.82 0.75
C LEU A 245 -9.74 -8.10 1.56
N PHE A 246 -8.54 -8.29 2.06
CA PHE A 246 -8.17 -9.40 2.91
C PHE A 246 -7.74 -8.88 4.26
N ILE A 247 -8.10 -9.58 5.34
CA ILE A 247 -7.80 -9.17 6.71
C ILE A 247 -6.66 -10.03 7.25
N GLY A 248 -5.58 -9.37 7.66
CA GLY A 248 -4.45 -9.97 8.36
C GLY A 248 -4.76 -10.18 9.84
N ILE A 249 -4.53 -11.41 10.31
CA ILE A 249 -4.62 -11.76 11.73
C ILE A 249 -3.23 -12.14 12.23
N THR A 250 -2.76 -11.45 13.27
CA THR A 250 -1.46 -11.70 13.88
C THR A 250 -1.53 -12.71 15.03
N ASN A 251 -0.38 -12.99 15.64
CA ASN A 251 -0.27 -13.73 16.89
C ASN A 251 -1.07 -13.14 18.06
N VAL A 252 -1.63 -11.92 17.91
CA VAL A 252 -2.56 -11.34 18.89
C VAL A 252 -3.72 -12.29 19.21
N VAL A 253 -4.18 -13.06 18.22
CA VAL A 253 -5.25 -14.06 18.38
C VAL A 253 -4.94 -15.12 19.43
N THR A 254 -3.67 -15.31 19.80
CA THR A 254 -3.25 -16.30 20.80
C THR A 254 -3.36 -15.79 22.25
N PHE A 255 -3.59 -14.49 22.46
CA PHE A 255 -3.72 -13.92 23.81
C PHE A 255 -5.17 -14.01 24.30
N PRO A 256 -5.44 -14.63 25.47
CA PRO A 256 -6.80 -14.73 26.01
C PRO A 256 -7.54 -13.39 26.17
N SER A 257 -6.81 -12.28 26.30
CA SER A 257 -7.37 -10.94 26.40
C SER A 257 -7.90 -10.37 25.09
N ALA A 258 -7.51 -10.91 23.93
CA ALA A 258 -7.84 -10.37 22.60
C ALA A 258 -9.24 -10.77 22.12
N LYS A 259 -10.28 -10.48 22.92
CA LYS A 259 -11.66 -10.92 22.67
C LYS A 259 -12.18 -10.51 21.30
N SER A 260 -11.97 -9.25 20.88
CA SER A 260 -12.41 -8.74 19.58
C SER A 260 -11.74 -9.51 18.42
N VAL A 261 -10.44 -9.81 18.55
CA VAL A 261 -9.70 -10.59 17.54
C VAL A 261 -10.22 -12.03 17.45
N HIS A 262 -10.57 -12.65 18.59
CA HIS A 262 -11.18 -13.98 18.56
C HIS A 262 -12.54 -13.99 17.84
N GLU A 263 -13.35 -12.95 18.05
CA GLU A 263 -14.64 -12.79 17.37
C GLU A 263 -14.46 -12.59 15.86
N VAL A 264 -13.55 -11.72 15.45
CA VAL A 264 -13.20 -11.53 14.03
C VAL A 264 -12.71 -12.84 13.42
N ALA A 265 -11.73 -13.50 14.06
CA ALA A 265 -11.17 -14.77 13.60
C ALA A 265 -12.24 -15.87 13.48
N LYS A 266 -13.24 -15.89 14.38
CA LYS A 266 -14.34 -16.86 14.31
C LYS A 266 -15.26 -16.59 13.12
N ASN A 267 -15.60 -15.33 12.84
CA ASN A 267 -16.64 -14.98 11.88
C ASN A 267 -16.14 -14.69 10.45
N ILE A 268 -14.89 -14.27 10.27
CA ILE A 268 -14.36 -13.92 8.95
C ILE A 268 -14.35 -15.11 7.98
N PRO A 269 -14.77 -14.94 6.71
CA PRO A 269 -14.64 -15.98 5.69
C PRO A 269 -13.18 -16.41 5.47
N LEU A 270 -12.91 -17.72 5.35
CA LEU A 270 -11.54 -18.23 5.19
C LEU A 270 -10.85 -17.75 3.91
N ASP A 271 -11.62 -17.48 2.86
CA ASP A 271 -11.17 -16.94 1.59
C ASP A 271 -10.88 -15.42 1.63
N ARG A 272 -11.05 -14.78 2.80
CA ARG A 272 -10.75 -13.36 3.04
C ARG A 272 -9.74 -13.15 4.18
N LEU A 273 -9.12 -14.22 4.68
CA LEU A 273 -8.18 -14.20 5.80
C LEU A 273 -6.73 -14.34 5.32
N LEU A 274 -5.80 -13.63 5.97
CA LEU A 274 -4.35 -13.78 5.83
C LEU A 274 -3.70 -14.08 7.20
N LEU A 275 -2.60 -14.83 7.17
CA LEU A 275 -1.81 -15.17 8.36
C LEU A 275 -0.56 -14.32 8.41
N GLU A 276 -0.31 -13.71 9.55
CA GLU A 276 0.84 -12.84 9.72
C GLU A 276 1.44 -12.94 11.12
N THR A 277 2.71 -12.59 11.24
CA THR A 277 3.33 -12.43 12.56
C THR A 277 3.39 -11.00 13.03
N ASP A 278 3.55 -10.06 12.09
CA ASP A 278 4.05 -8.73 12.37
C ASP A 278 5.39 -8.77 13.13
N ALA A 279 6.25 -9.76 12.84
CA ALA A 279 7.52 -9.90 13.53
C ALA A 279 8.36 -8.62 13.38
N PRO A 280 9.03 -8.14 14.45
CA PRO A 280 9.34 -8.84 15.70
C PRO A 280 8.27 -8.77 16.81
N TYR A 281 7.09 -8.20 16.53
CA TYR A 281 6.03 -7.98 17.51
C TYR A 281 5.19 -9.24 17.78
N PHE A 282 4.35 -9.19 18.81
CA PHE A 282 3.40 -10.26 19.15
C PHE A 282 4.00 -11.67 19.22
N VAL A 283 4.87 -11.91 20.21
CA VAL A 283 5.31 -13.28 20.52
C VAL A 283 4.08 -14.14 20.88
N PRO A 284 3.83 -15.27 20.21
CA PRO A 284 2.69 -16.13 20.52
C PRO A 284 2.64 -16.52 21.99
N LYS A 285 1.44 -16.59 22.56
CA LYS A 285 1.26 -16.90 23.99
C LYS A 285 1.84 -18.26 24.39
N ARG A 286 1.87 -19.23 23.47
CA ARG A 286 2.41 -20.59 23.68
C ARG A 286 3.91 -20.72 23.35
N SER A 287 4.61 -19.63 23.03
CA SER A 287 6.05 -19.68 22.82
C SER A 287 6.80 -20.03 24.12
N PRO A 288 8.01 -20.64 24.03
CA PRO A 288 8.83 -20.94 25.20
C PRO A 288 9.06 -19.70 26.07
N LYS A 289 9.08 -19.89 27.41
CA LYS A 289 9.41 -18.81 28.35
C LYS A 289 10.75 -18.17 27.96
N GLY A 290 10.79 -16.84 27.96
CA GLY A 290 11.97 -16.07 27.58
C GLY A 290 12.09 -15.76 26.09
N THR A 291 11.17 -16.23 25.24
CA THR A 291 11.07 -15.78 23.84
C THR A 291 10.76 -14.29 23.81
N ARG A 292 11.69 -13.48 23.28
CA ARG A 292 11.57 -12.01 23.27
C ARG A 292 10.94 -11.44 22.01
N TRP A 293 11.13 -12.12 20.87
CA TRP A 293 10.73 -11.63 19.56
C TRP A 293 10.03 -12.75 18.80
N SER A 294 8.96 -12.41 18.08
CA SER A 294 8.38 -13.33 17.12
C SER A 294 9.26 -13.38 15.86
N HIS A 295 9.02 -14.37 15.01
CA HIS A 295 9.64 -14.47 13.70
C HIS A 295 8.64 -15.08 12.71
N PRO A 296 8.88 -15.01 11.39
CA PRO A 296 7.88 -15.41 10.41
C PRO A 296 7.34 -16.85 10.53
N GLY A 297 8.20 -17.80 10.89
CA GLY A 297 7.79 -19.18 11.17
C GLY A 297 6.73 -19.33 12.28
N MET A 298 6.53 -18.32 13.12
CA MET A 298 5.54 -18.35 14.20
C MET A 298 4.11 -18.08 13.73
N ALA A 299 3.86 -17.70 12.47
CA ALA A 299 2.49 -17.50 11.96
C ALA A 299 1.65 -18.80 11.98
N ILE A 300 2.30 -19.96 12.11
CA ILE A 300 1.63 -21.25 12.36
C ILE A 300 0.77 -21.21 13.63
N HIS A 301 1.16 -20.45 14.66
CA HIS A 301 0.37 -20.30 15.88
C HIS A 301 -0.97 -19.59 15.61
N VAL A 302 -0.98 -18.66 14.64
CA VAL A 302 -2.21 -17.98 14.19
C VAL A 302 -3.14 -18.98 13.51
N ALA A 303 -2.62 -19.78 12.58
CA ALA A 303 -3.41 -20.78 11.86
C ALA A 303 -4.07 -21.78 12.81
N GLU A 304 -3.29 -22.30 13.74
CA GLU A 304 -3.72 -23.21 14.81
C GLU A 304 -4.86 -22.62 15.66
N GLN A 305 -4.69 -21.38 16.12
CA GLN A 305 -5.67 -20.73 16.97
C GLN A 305 -6.97 -20.40 16.21
N ILE A 306 -6.88 -19.98 14.94
CA ILE A 306 -8.05 -19.77 14.07
C ILE A 306 -8.78 -21.09 13.85
N ALA A 307 -8.06 -22.17 13.54
CA ALA A 307 -8.64 -23.49 13.30
C ALA A 307 -9.42 -23.96 14.53
N ALA A 308 -8.84 -23.78 15.72
CA ALA A 308 -9.48 -24.16 16.97
C ALA A 308 -10.70 -23.26 17.32
N LEU A 309 -10.65 -21.95 17.02
CA LEU A 309 -11.80 -21.04 17.21
C LEU A 309 -12.95 -21.33 16.24
N LYS A 310 -12.63 -21.70 15.00
CA LYS A 310 -13.60 -22.05 13.95
C LYS A 310 -14.06 -23.51 14.00
N ASN A 311 -13.44 -24.34 14.84
CA ASN A 311 -13.67 -25.79 14.92
C ASN A 311 -13.53 -26.49 13.55
N ILE A 312 -12.41 -26.23 12.86
CA ILE A 312 -12.08 -26.81 11.55
C ILE A 312 -10.66 -27.37 11.54
N PRO A 313 -10.32 -28.26 10.59
CA PRO A 313 -8.94 -28.72 10.43
C PRO A 313 -7.99 -27.58 10.09
N VAL A 314 -6.81 -27.57 10.72
CA VAL A 314 -5.74 -26.58 10.45
C VAL A 314 -5.32 -26.60 8.99
N LYS A 315 -5.31 -27.78 8.35
CA LYS A 315 -5.06 -27.96 6.92
C LYS A 315 -5.92 -27.02 6.07
N ASN A 316 -7.20 -26.85 6.41
CA ASN A 316 -8.12 -25.98 5.67
C ASN A 316 -7.74 -24.49 5.82
N VAL A 317 -7.34 -24.07 7.02
CA VAL A 317 -6.84 -22.71 7.27
C VAL A 317 -5.57 -22.45 6.46
N LEU A 318 -4.59 -23.37 6.52
CA LEU A 318 -3.32 -23.24 5.79
C LEU A 318 -3.55 -23.17 4.27
N GLN A 319 -4.39 -24.05 3.72
CA GLN A 319 -4.70 -24.07 2.29
C GLN A 319 -5.39 -22.78 1.83
N ALA A 320 -6.43 -22.35 2.55
CA ALA A 320 -7.18 -21.15 2.21
C ALA A 320 -6.28 -19.91 2.28
N THR A 321 -5.57 -19.73 3.39
CA THR A 321 -4.72 -18.55 3.61
C THR A 321 -3.54 -18.51 2.65
N ARG A 322 -2.91 -19.65 2.35
CA ARG A 322 -1.87 -19.73 1.30
C ARG A 322 -2.40 -19.34 -0.08
N LYS A 323 -3.61 -19.79 -0.44
CA LYS A 323 -4.27 -19.39 -1.69
C LYS A 323 -4.53 -17.88 -1.69
N ASN A 324 -5.04 -17.33 -0.60
CA ASN A 324 -5.33 -15.90 -0.45
C ASN A 324 -4.06 -15.05 -0.55
N THR A 325 -2.99 -15.40 0.17
CA THR A 325 -1.71 -14.68 0.10
C THR A 325 -1.16 -14.69 -1.32
N ARG A 326 -1.23 -15.83 -2.02
CA ARG A 326 -0.81 -15.92 -3.43
C ARG A 326 -1.69 -15.09 -4.35
N PHE A 327 -3.00 -15.03 -4.11
CA PHE A 327 -3.89 -14.17 -4.85
C PHE A 327 -3.50 -12.70 -4.65
N VAL A 328 -3.41 -12.25 -3.39
CA VAL A 328 -3.09 -10.87 -3.04
C VAL A 328 -1.76 -10.44 -3.65
N TYR A 329 -0.68 -11.19 -3.40
CA TYR A 329 0.67 -10.76 -3.75
C TYR A 329 1.13 -11.18 -5.16
N ASN A 330 0.29 -11.88 -5.94
CA ASN A 330 0.51 -12.04 -7.39
C ASN A 330 -0.56 -11.31 -8.21
N ALA A 331 -1.52 -10.62 -7.58
CA ALA A 331 -2.49 -9.83 -8.28
C ALA A 331 -1.80 -8.66 -8.99
N MET A 332 -2.01 -8.57 -10.30
CA MET A 332 -1.87 -7.32 -11.04
C MET A 332 -3.25 -6.68 -11.05
N ASN A 333 -3.43 -5.52 -10.42
CA ASN A 333 -4.72 -4.82 -10.46
C ASN A 333 -4.93 -4.25 -11.88
N THR A 334 -5.55 -5.03 -12.76
CA THR A 334 -5.81 -4.65 -14.17
C THR A 334 -7.17 -3.98 -14.39
N GLY A 335 -8.02 -3.93 -13.37
CA GLY A 335 -9.37 -3.35 -13.44
C GLY A 335 -9.35 -1.84 -13.65
N ILE A 336 -10.04 -1.38 -14.72
CA ILE A 336 -10.48 0.00 -14.97
C ILE A 336 -9.38 1.07 -14.89
N PHE A 337 -8.19 0.78 -15.44
CA PHE A 337 -7.14 1.80 -15.57
C PHE A 337 -7.56 2.97 -16.48
N PHE A 338 -8.35 2.70 -17.53
CA PHE A 338 -8.70 3.69 -18.55
C PHE A 338 -9.80 4.67 -18.12
N ASP A 339 -10.84 4.25 -17.39
CA ASP A 339 -11.91 5.17 -17.00
C ASP A 339 -11.53 6.04 -15.80
N TYR A 340 -10.68 5.53 -14.89
CA TYR A 340 -10.25 6.28 -13.71
C TYR A 340 -9.20 7.36 -14.04
N MET A 341 -8.34 7.10 -15.03
CA MET A 341 -7.40 8.11 -15.54
C MET A 341 -8.15 9.28 -16.19
N LYS A 342 -9.26 9.03 -16.88
CA LYS A 342 -10.09 10.11 -17.45
C LYS A 342 -10.66 11.02 -16.36
N SER A 343 -11.21 10.47 -15.28
CA SER A 343 -11.77 11.28 -14.19
C SER A 343 -10.70 12.03 -13.40
N PHE A 344 -9.54 11.40 -13.17
CA PHE A 344 -8.44 12.00 -12.40
C PHE A 344 -7.79 13.18 -13.15
N PHE A 345 -7.54 13.05 -14.46
CA PHE A 345 -7.02 14.17 -15.26
C PHE A 345 -8.02 15.32 -15.38
N LEU A 346 -9.32 15.04 -15.40
CA LEU A 346 -10.36 16.06 -15.45
C LEU A 346 -10.43 16.89 -14.15
N GLU A 347 -10.21 16.29 -12.97
CA GLU A 347 -10.19 17.00 -11.68
C GLU A 347 -8.93 17.85 -11.45
N ASP A 348 -7.75 17.38 -11.88
CA ASP A 348 -6.53 18.20 -11.80
C ASP A 348 -6.54 19.36 -12.81
N LEU A 349 -7.16 19.19 -13.99
CA LEU A 349 -7.37 20.28 -14.95
C LEU A 349 -8.35 21.34 -14.43
N THR A 350 -9.44 20.97 -13.76
CA THR A 350 -10.36 21.95 -13.14
C THR A 350 -9.72 22.68 -11.96
N ASN A 351 -8.89 22.02 -11.16
CA ASN A 351 -8.18 22.68 -10.06
C ASN A 351 -7.04 23.59 -10.53
N MET A 352 -6.36 23.26 -11.63
CA MET A 352 -5.43 24.19 -12.29
C MET A 352 -6.14 25.39 -12.94
N ALA A 353 -7.37 25.22 -13.43
CA ALA A 353 -8.15 26.30 -14.03
C ALA A 353 -8.68 27.33 -13.00
N VAL A 354 -8.78 26.99 -11.71
CA VAL A 354 -9.25 27.90 -10.65
C VAL A 354 -8.10 28.75 -10.06
N ALA A 355 -6.84 28.45 -10.38
CA ALA A 355 -5.66 29.17 -9.85
C ALA A 355 -5.06 30.24 -10.76
N ALA A 356 -5.70 30.59 -11.89
CA ALA A 356 -5.23 31.64 -12.79
C ALA A 356 -6.21 32.84 -12.81
N PRO A 357 -5.83 34.02 -12.28
CA PRO A 357 -6.57 35.24 -12.57
C PRO A 357 -6.20 35.73 -13.97
N LEU A 358 -7.24 35.99 -14.78
CA LEU A 358 -7.24 36.81 -16.00
C LEU A 358 -6.49 36.23 -17.22
N LEU A 359 -7.24 35.52 -18.07
CA LEU A 359 -7.21 35.72 -19.53
C LEU A 359 -8.52 35.16 -20.11
N ARG A 360 -9.42 36.06 -20.52
CA ARG A 360 -10.64 35.70 -21.26
C ARG A 360 -10.24 35.22 -22.65
N ALA A 361 -10.40 33.93 -22.92
CA ALA A 361 -10.55 33.42 -24.27
C ALA A 361 -11.60 32.30 -24.26
N ASN A 362 -12.72 32.55 -24.93
CA ASN A 362 -13.74 31.53 -25.18
C ASN A 362 -13.13 30.39 -26.00
N VAL A 363 -13.01 29.21 -25.42
CA VAL A 363 -12.74 27.98 -26.17
C VAL A 363 -13.85 26.99 -25.88
N ARG A 364 -14.74 26.79 -26.86
CA ARG A 364 -15.61 25.62 -26.98
C ARG A 364 -14.82 24.55 -27.72
N THR A 365 -14.70 23.36 -27.16
CA THR A 365 -14.16 22.19 -27.86
C THR A 365 -15.12 21.01 -27.72
N ASP A 366 -15.85 20.74 -28.80
CA ASP A 366 -16.56 19.47 -29.01
C ASP A 366 -15.57 18.49 -29.66
N PHE A 367 -15.13 17.45 -28.94
CA PHE A 367 -14.33 16.37 -29.53
C PHE A 367 -15.17 15.09 -29.66
N LYS A 368 -15.23 14.56 -30.89
CA LYS A 368 -15.82 13.25 -31.20
C LYS A 368 -14.67 12.28 -31.51
N LEU A 369 -14.32 11.42 -30.56
CA LEU A 369 -13.29 10.39 -30.72
C LEU A 369 -13.88 9.17 -31.46
N THR A 370 -13.29 8.80 -32.59
CA THR A 370 -13.58 7.55 -33.29
C THR A 370 -12.40 6.60 -33.10
N TYR A 371 -12.64 5.40 -32.56
CA TYR A 371 -11.63 4.39 -32.24
C TYR A 371 -11.44 3.45 -33.45
N VAL A 372 -10.18 3.17 -33.82
CA VAL A 372 -9.83 2.09 -34.77
C VAL A 372 -8.96 1.09 -34.01
N ASP A 373 -9.47 -0.13 -33.87
CA ASP A 373 -8.82 -1.24 -33.17
C ASP A 373 -7.84 -1.97 -34.09
N THR A 374 -6.60 -2.15 -33.66
CA THR A 374 -5.69 -3.14 -34.26
C THR A 374 -4.98 -3.91 -33.15
N ALA A 375 -5.68 -4.88 -32.55
CA ALA A 375 -5.04 -5.96 -31.83
C ALA A 375 -4.71 -7.13 -32.79
N THR A 376 -3.46 -7.61 -32.77
CA THR A 376 -3.18 -9.06 -32.58
C THR A 376 -1.69 -9.37 -32.34
N ASN A 377 -1.47 -9.99 -31.18
CA ASN A 377 -0.55 -11.10 -30.85
C ASN A 377 0.95 -10.89 -30.61
N ALA A 378 1.33 -11.41 -29.44
CA ALA A 378 2.62 -11.41 -28.77
C ALA A 378 3.63 -12.44 -29.31
N SER A 379 4.94 -12.21 -29.10
CA SER A 379 5.74 -12.94 -28.08
C SER A 379 7.26 -12.78 -28.31
N SER A 380 8.00 -13.03 -27.23
CA SER A 380 9.44 -12.93 -27.01
C SER A 380 10.32 -13.93 -27.79
N GLN A 381 11.62 -13.59 -27.87
CA GLN A 381 12.82 -14.39 -28.18
C GLN A 381 13.42 -14.25 -29.59
N ARG A 382 14.69 -13.82 -29.60
CA ARG A 382 15.60 -13.85 -30.73
C ARG A 382 16.05 -15.30 -30.97
N THR A 383 15.34 -16.00 -31.84
CA THR A 383 15.84 -17.20 -32.51
C THR A 383 15.83 -16.89 -34.00
N ARG A 384 16.98 -17.02 -34.67
CA ARG A 384 17.11 -16.74 -36.11
C ARG A 384 16.28 -17.74 -36.91
N TYR A 385 15.14 -17.30 -37.44
CA TYR A 385 14.39 -18.03 -38.46
C TYR A 385 14.84 -17.58 -39.87
N PRO A 386 14.86 -18.49 -40.85
CA PRO A 386 15.25 -18.17 -42.23
C PRO A 386 14.27 -17.15 -42.84
N LEU A 387 14.80 -16.27 -43.70
CA LEU A 387 14.12 -15.17 -44.37
C LEU A 387 12.76 -15.60 -44.97
N PHE A 388 11.68 -15.33 -44.25
CA PHE A 388 10.35 -15.25 -44.86
C PHE A 388 10.34 -14.00 -45.76
N LYS A 389 9.94 -14.17 -47.03
CA LYS A 389 9.67 -13.05 -47.94
C LYS A 389 8.73 -12.08 -47.24
N GLN A 390 9.20 -10.88 -46.94
CA GLN A 390 8.35 -9.83 -46.37
C GLN A 390 7.18 -9.58 -47.34
N PRO A 391 5.92 -9.57 -46.87
CA PRO A 391 4.83 -9.07 -47.69
C PRO A 391 5.16 -7.63 -48.08
N GLN A 392 5.11 -7.30 -49.36
CA GLN A 392 5.24 -5.92 -49.80
C GLN A 392 4.07 -5.15 -49.18
N LEU A 393 4.37 -4.32 -48.18
CA LEU A 393 3.41 -3.35 -47.67
C LEU A 393 2.98 -2.45 -48.84
N PRO A 394 1.68 -2.16 -48.99
CA PRO A 394 1.23 -1.25 -50.03
C PRO A 394 1.95 0.09 -49.89
N ALA A 395 2.42 0.64 -51.00
CA ALA A 395 3.04 1.96 -51.01
C ALA A 395 2.03 2.98 -50.46
N TYR A 396 2.39 3.66 -49.38
CA TYR A 396 1.60 4.74 -48.81
C TYR A 396 2.42 6.03 -48.86
N ASN A 397 1.78 7.12 -49.27
CA ASN A 397 2.35 8.45 -49.26
C ASN A 397 1.64 9.28 -48.18
N VAL A 398 2.34 9.58 -47.10
CA VAL A 398 1.82 10.38 -45.99
C VAL A 398 1.59 11.86 -46.36
N PHE A 399 2.08 12.28 -47.54
CA PHE A 399 1.86 13.61 -48.11
C PHE A 399 0.72 13.64 -49.14
N ASP A 400 0.00 12.51 -49.31
CA ASP A 400 -1.18 12.40 -50.19
C ASP A 400 -2.33 13.28 -49.66
N SER A 401 -3.01 13.98 -50.56
CA SER A 401 -4.02 14.99 -50.24
C SER A 401 -5.23 14.42 -49.51
N LYS A 402 -5.46 13.11 -49.59
CA LYS A 402 -6.54 12.41 -48.87
C LYS A 402 -6.39 12.40 -47.34
N TYR A 403 -5.20 12.70 -46.81
CA TYR A 403 -4.94 12.78 -45.36
C TYR A 403 -4.96 14.21 -44.82
N LEU A 404 -5.37 15.19 -45.64
CA LEU A 404 -5.31 16.62 -45.30
C LEU A 404 -6.51 17.14 -44.49
N GLU A 405 -7.66 16.47 -44.53
CA GLU A 405 -8.90 17.04 -43.96
C GLU A 405 -9.04 16.91 -42.45
N SER A 406 -8.38 15.91 -41.84
CA SER A 406 -8.32 15.75 -40.39
C SER A 406 -6.87 15.92 -39.92
N GLY A 407 -6.58 17.03 -39.27
CA GLY A 407 -5.28 17.22 -38.63
C GLY A 407 -5.02 16.13 -37.58
N PHE A 408 -3.76 15.76 -37.39
CA PHE A 408 -3.36 14.78 -36.38
C PHE A 408 -2.27 15.33 -35.46
N ILE A 409 -2.32 14.90 -34.21
CA ILE A 409 -1.30 15.19 -33.19
C ILE A 409 -0.59 13.88 -32.88
N ASP A 410 0.73 13.89 -32.91
CA ASP A 410 1.53 12.77 -32.41
C ASP A 410 1.37 12.70 -30.89
N SER A 411 0.71 11.64 -30.41
CA SER A 411 0.41 11.48 -28.99
C SER A 411 1.63 11.18 -28.13
N HIS A 412 2.79 10.86 -28.71
CA HIS A 412 3.97 10.45 -27.95
C HIS A 412 5.28 10.75 -28.69
N CYS A 413 5.91 11.89 -28.38
CA CYS A 413 7.19 12.27 -28.96
C CYS A 413 8.28 12.47 -27.88
N HIS A 414 9.37 11.69 -27.94
CA HIS A 414 10.57 11.91 -27.11
C HIS A 414 11.39 13.08 -27.62
N LEU A 415 10.84 14.27 -27.43
CA LEU A 415 11.32 15.51 -28.05
C LEU A 415 12.73 15.88 -27.58
N ASP A 416 13.05 15.63 -26.30
CA ASP A 416 14.39 15.82 -25.73
C ASP A 416 15.43 14.97 -26.46
N PHE A 417 15.13 13.70 -26.69
CA PHE A 417 16.01 12.77 -27.37
C PHE A 417 16.15 13.11 -28.85
N LEU A 418 15.06 13.50 -29.51
CA LEU A 418 15.05 13.86 -30.93
C LEU A 418 15.93 15.09 -31.20
N LEU A 419 15.75 16.16 -30.41
CA LEU A 419 16.53 17.39 -30.57
C LEU A 419 17.99 17.21 -30.16
N GLN A 420 18.28 16.47 -29.07
CA GLN A 420 19.66 16.21 -28.63
C GLN A 420 20.44 15.33 -29.60
N ARG A 421 19.82 14.23 -30.09
CA ARG A 421 20.49 13.30 -31.01
C ARG A 421 20.82 13.94 -32.36
N GLN A 422 20.02 14.93 -32.77
CA GLN A 422 20.28 15.70 -33.99
C GLN A 422 21.12 16.97 -33.74
N GLY A 423 21.59 17.19 -32.50
CA GLY A 423 22.40 18.35 -32.14
C GLY A 423 21.68 19.69 -32.35
N PHE A 424 20.35 19.69 -32.41
CA PHE A 424 19.56 20.89 -32.71
C PHE A 424 19.50 21.81 -31.49
N LYS A 425 19.90 23.07 -31.69
CA LYS A 425 19.87 24.12 -30.66
C LYS A 425 18.80 25.14 -31.05
N GLY A 426 17.58 24.96 -30.54
CA GLY A 426 16.42 25.82 -30.83
C GLY A 426 15.13 25.23 -30.27
N SER A 427 14.00 25.93 -30.44
CA SER A 427 12.68 25.42 -30.05
C SER A 427 12.20 24.33 -31.01
N TYR A 428 11.18 23.55 -30.63
CA TYR A 428 10.58 22.59 -31.56
C TYR A 428 9.89 23.28 -32.75
N ALA A 429 9.38 24.50 -32.56
CA ALA A 429 8.84 25.30 -33.67
C ALA A 429 9.94 25.65 -34.69
N ASP A 430 11.16 25.95 -34.26
CA ASP A 430 12.31 26.18 -35.15
C ASP A 430 12.71 24.89 -35.88
N TYR A 431 12.63 23.76 -35.19
CA TYR A 431 12.86 22.45 -35.77
C TYR A 431 11.84 22.13 -36.86
N GLN A 432 10.54 22.35 -36.61
CA GLN A 432 9.47 22.17 -37.58
C GLN A 432 9.66 23.06 -38.81
N LYS A 433 10.03 24.34 -38.63
CA LYS A 433 10.32 25.24 -39.75
C LYS A 433 11.50 24.75 -40.59
N ARG A 434 12.59 24.29 -39.95
CA ARG A 434 13.77 23.77 -40.66
C ARG A 434 13.48 22.49 -41.43
N HIS A 435 12.55 21.67 -40.92
CA HIS A 435 12.21 20.35 -41.45
C HIS A 435 10.80 20.31 -42.06
N GLN A 436 10.28 21.44 -42.53
CA GLN A 436 8.89 21.55 -43.01
C GLN A 436 8.56 20.55 -44.12
N ALA A 437 9.53 20.21 -44.99
CA ALA A 437 9.37 19.24 -46.06
C ALA A 437 9.19 17.78 -45.58
N THR A 438 9.48 17.48 -44.31
CA THR A 438 9.32 16.13 -43.74
C THR A 438 8.06 15.99 -42.89
N PHE A 439 7.34 17.08 -42.63
CA PHE A 439 6.08 17.05 -41.90
C PHE A 439 4.90 17.09 -42.88
N PRO A 440 3.93 16.16 -42.78
CA PRO A 440 2.70 16.27 -43.54
C PRO A 440 1.97 17.57 -43.20
N ASN A 441 1.29 18.18 -44.18
CA ASN A 441 0.49 19.40 -43.94
C ASN A 441 -0.63 19.19 -42.91
N SER A 442 -1.06 17.95 -42.67
CA SER A 442 -2.03 17.59 -41.63
C SER A 442 -1.43 17.44 -40.23
N TYR A 443 -0.11 17.54 -40.08
CA TYR A 443 0.54 17.46 -38.77
C TYR A 443 0.31 18.75 -37.97
N GLN A 444 -0.36 18.63 -36.82
CA GLN A 444 -0.69 19.75 -35.95
C GLN A 444 0.29 19.93 -34.78
N GLY A 445 1.08 18.91 -34.46
CA GLY A 445 2.07 18.96 -33.38
C GLY A 445 2.23 17.61 -32.67
N CYS A 446 2.97 17.61 -31.57
CA CYS A 446 3.15 16.44 -30.73
C CYS A 446 2.94 16.75 -29.26
N ILE A 447 2.56 15.72 -28.50
CA ILE A 447 2.68 15.70 -27.04
C ILE A 447 4.11 15.29 -26.70
N ALA A 448 4.89 16.22 -26.15
CA ALA A 448 6.27 16.01 -25.79
C ALA A 448 6.39 15.18 -24.49
N VAL A 449 7.18 14.12 -24.54
CA VAL A 449 7.50 13.25 -23.41
C VAL A 449 8.98 13.43 -23.05
N PHE A 450 9.23 14.05 -21.91
CA PHE A 450 10.58 14.25 -21.38
C PHE A 450 10.98 13.08 -20.50
N CYS A 451 12.01 12.33 -20.89
CA CYS A 451 12.50 11.20 -20.10
C CYS A 451 13.67 11.58 -19.19
N ASN A 452 14.21 12.80 -19.31
CA ASN A 452 15.29 13.29 -18.47
C ASN A 452 14.85 14.51 -17.62
N PRO A 453 14.89 14.42 -16.27
CA PRO A 453 14.45 15.48 -15.36
C PRO A 453 15.29 16.78 -15.43
N PHE A 454 16.48 16.76 -16.04
CA PHE A 454 17.28 17.97 -16.25
C PHE A 454 16.85 18.80 -17.47
N SER A 455 15.91 18.31 -18.28
CA SER A 455 15.48 18.97 -19.54
C SER A 455 14.28 19.92 -19.37
N PHE A 456 13.63 19.92 -18.20
CA PHE A 456 12.41 20.71 -17.94
C PHE A 456 12.60 22.23 -18.13
N ASN A 457 13.81 22.75 -17.89
CA ASN A 457 14.08 24.19 -17.95
C ASN A 457 14.39 24.72 -19.37
N LYS A 458 14.28 23.92 -20.43
CA LYS A 458 14.71 24.33 -21.78
C LYS A 458 13.64 24.29 -22.86
N VAL A 459 12.43 23.83 -22.58
CA VAL A 459 11.39 23.72 -23.61
C VAL A 459 10.05 24.22 -23.06
N CYS A 460 9.73 25.49 -23.31
CA CYS A 460 8.34 25.93 -23.30
C CYS A 460 7.67 25.39 -24.56
N CYS A 461 6.65 24.54 -24.41
CA CYS A 461 5.72 24.23 -25.49
C CYS A 461 4.30 24.28 -24.93
N LEU A 462 3.51 25.22 -25.46
CA LEU A 462 2.06 25.17 -25.52
C LEU A 462 1.70 24.98 -26.99
#